data_AF-A0A1T2XHC6-F1
#
_entry.id   AF-A0A1T2XHC6-F1
#
_cell.length_a   1.000
_cell.length_b   1.000
_cell.length_c   1.000
_cell.angle_alpha   90.00
_cell.angle_beta   90.00
_cell.angle_gamma   90.00
#
_symmetry.space_group_name_H-M   'P 1'
#
loop_
_entity.id
_entity.type
_entity.pdbx_description
1 polymer ?
#
loop_
_entity_poly.entity_id
_entity_poly.type
_entity_poly.pdbx_seq_one_letter_code
_entity_poly.pdbx_strand_id
1 'polypeptide(L)'
;MDVLNKKGNRMPRNFILVILHKGVIYNMVKRKKFLLAGISICLTLILSVGVAAANWDNILQKYLAKDEVALQNDVENMSNEQLIDEIDTLAATVDQPALNSSSGKSNINILIPFVSELFQRKDELKDVDILSIIADNSKTDITHESLVDLYALKHEASKDGTEIKQLLLQDEISTRVKSRIVSTANFTIEDVELLKELIQKDDGILAFNSLKRLSRIDGAESYRLSESILSNIENESNTTISAALKATANYLKDSNQSAIQKNTNLEADFINVSLKIINTSNDPILKDSAFFAISEIGSQNAITQIIESDSVENQLKTYAIDQNFLTLKEMLTSNPTEDEIRTVLTALELLPIVDLLDPLKNVISNISDPDLKQRSEEVILLIKNEGINGNYKWVK
;
A
#
# COMPACT_ATOMS: atom_id res chain seq x y z
N MET A 1 50.96 23.91 -4.11
CA MET A 1 50.75 24.14 -5.54
C MET A 1 49.64 23.21 -5.98
N ASP A 2 48.44 23.43 -5.46
CA ASP A 2 47.44 24.43 -5.91
C ASP A 2 46.67 23.88 -7.12
N VAL A 3 45.46 23.34 -6.94
CA VAL A 3 44.16 23.98 -6.62
C VAL A 3 43.34 24.15 -7.90
N LEU A 4 42.21 23.43 -7.97
CA LEU A 4 40.84 23.86 -8.34
C LEU A 4 40.06 22.59 -8.79
N ASN A 5 39.21 21.99 -7.96
CA ASN A 5 37.88 22.44 -7.48
C ASN A 5 36.78 22.36 -8.56
N LYS A 6 35.89 21.36 -8.43
CA LYS A 6 34.44 21.57 -8.47
C LYS A 6 33.69 20.37 -7.87
N LYS A 7 33.19 20.59 -6.65
CA LYS A 7 32.19 19.78 -5.95
C LYS A 7 30.83 19.91 -6.65
N GLY A 8 30.13 18.79 -6.82
CA GLY A 8 28.71 18.75 -7.16
C GLY A 8 27.92 18.11 -6.03
N ASN A 9 27.21 18.93 -5.25
CA ASN A 9 26.27 18.53 -4.21
C ASN A 9 25.16 17.66 -4.80
N ARG A 10 24.93 16.47 -4.22
CA ARG A 10 23.68 15.72 -4.39
C ARG A 10 22.78 16.04 -3.19
N MET A 11 21.64 16.68 -3.46
CA MET A 11 20.53 16.78 -2.51
C MET A 11 19.59 15.56 -2.63
N PRO A 12 18.96 15.13 -1.53
CA PRO A 12 18.03 14.00 -1.52
C PRO A 12 16.67 14.38 -2.12
N ARG A 13 16.04 13.42 -2.80
CA ARG A 13 14.70 13.51 -3.38
C ARG A 13 13.68 12.98 -2.37
N ASN A 14 12.73 13.81 -1.96
CA ASN A 14 11.32 13.48 -1.71
C ASN A 14 10.54 14.78 -1.46
N PHE A 15 9.53 15.06 -2.29
CA PHE A 15 8.15 15.40 -1.89
C PHE A 15 7.27 15.70 -3.13
N ILE A 16 5.97 15.48 -2.91
CA ILE A 16 4.84 15.24 -3.82
C ILE A 16 4.11 16.56 -4.17
N LEU A 17 3.55 16.73 -5.39
CA LEU A 17 2.10 16.98 -5.68
C LEU A 17 1.81 17.46 -7.13
N VAL A 18 0.98 16.67 -7.82
CA VAL A 18 -0.22 17.01 -8.62
C VAL A 18 -0.16 18.11 -9.70
N ILE A 19 -0.39 17.69 -10.96
CA ILE A 19 -1.26 18.42 -11.90
C ILE A 19 -2.20 17.40 -12.57
N LEU A 20 -3.44 17.34 -12.09
CA LEU A 20 -4.61 16.84 -12.82
C LEU A 20 -5.45 18.05 -13.19
N HIS A 21 -5.44 18.47 -14.46
CA HIS A 21 -6.59 19.08 -15.13
C HIS A 21 -6.30 19.35 -16.60
N LYS A 22 -7.03 18.67 -17.50
CA LYS A 22 -7.67 19.25 -18.70
C LYS A 22 -8.51 18.22 -19.46
N GLY A 23 -9.75 18.59 -19.77
CA GLY A 23 -10.73 17.87 -20.59
C GLY A 23 -11.65 16.99 -19.73
N VAL A 24 -12.96 17.22 -19.59
CA VAL A 24 -13.95 17.64 -20.59
C VAL A 24 -15.11 18.37 -19.88
N ILE A 25 -15.37 19.60 -20.31
CA ILE A 25 -16.67 20.29 -20.17
C ILE A 25 -17.49 19.86 -21.39
N TYR A 26 -18.64 19.22 -21.22
CA TYR A 26 -19.93 19.53 -21.90
C TYR A 26 -20.95 18.40 -21.70
N ASN A 27 -21.98 18.59 -20.85
CA ASN A 27 -23.39 18.53 -21.28
C ASN A 27 -24.41 18.72 -20.15
N MET A 28 -25.23 19.76 -20.36
CA MET A 28 -26.67 19.86 -20.09
C MET A 28 -27.22 19.84 -18.67
N VAL A 29 -27.29 21.07 -18.15
CA VAL A 29 -28.46 21.66 -17.46
C VAL A 29 -29.80 21.18 -18.03
N LYS A 30 -30.63 20.49 -17.22
CA LYS A 30 -32.09 20.67 -17.13
C LYS A 30 -32.73 19.68 -16.14
N ARG A 31 -33.12 20.17 -14.96
CA ARG A 31 -34.53 20.20 -14.46
C ARG A 31 -34.54 20.47 -12.95
N LYS A 32 -35.03 21.66 -12.59
CA LYS A 32 -35.44 22.03 -11.23
C LYS A 32 -36.91 21.63 -11.01
N LYS A 33 -37.22 21.42 -9.72
CA LYS A 33 -38.52 21.42 -9.04
C LYS A 33 -39.30 20.09 -9.07
N PHE A 34 -39.28 19.39 -7.93
CA PHE A 34 -40.52 18.97 -7.28
C PHE A 34 -40.35 19.02 -5.75
N LEU A 35 -41.42 19.49 -5.12
CA LEU A 35 -41.59 19.84 -3.71
C LEU A 35 -42.10 18.62 -2.91
N LEU A 36 -41.62 18.51 -1.66
CA LEU A 36 -42.36 18.21 -0.42
C LEU A 36 -43.41 17.08 -0.41
N ALA A 37 -43.14 16.03 0.38
CA ALA A 37 -43.95 15.61 1.55
C ALA A 37 -43.72 14.11 1.87
N GLY A 38 -43.41 13.81 3.13
CA GLY A 38 -43.29 12.44 3.63
C GLY A 38 -42.66 12.35 5.02
N ILE A 39 -43.26 13.03 6.00
CA ILE A 39 -42.95 12.87 7.43
C ILE A 39 -43.58 11.57 7.91
N SER A 40 -42.80 10.67 8.53
CA SER A 40 -43.26 9.77 9.60
C SER A 40 -42.02 9.31 10.38
N ILE A 41 -41.61 10.07 11.40
CA ILE A 41 -41.85 9.78 12.83
C ILE A 41 -41.23 8.44 13.26
N CYS A 42 -40.06 8.55 13.89
CA CYS A 42 -39.71 7.85 15.13
C CYS A 42 -38.62 8.66 15.86
N LEU A 43 -39.04 9.79 16.45
CA LEU A 43 -38.51 10.23 17.75
C LEU A 43 -39.28 9.39 18.78
N THR A 44 -38.68 8.74 19.77
CA THR A 44 -37.89 9.37 20.83
C THR A 44 -37.00 8.37 21.56
N LEU A 45 -35.72 8.71 21.74
CA LEU A 45 -35.08 8.82 23.06
C LEU A 45 -33.82 9.68 22.88
N ILE A 46 -34.04 10.99 22.98
CA ILE A 46 -32.98 11.96 23.29
C ILE A 46 -32.71 11.82 24.79
N LEU A 47 -31.44 11.83 25.19
CA LEU A 47 -30.88 12.73 26.21
C LEU A 47 -29.44 12.32 26.56
N SER A 48 -28.48 12.76 25.72
CA SER A 48 -27.13 13.21 26.14
C SER A 48 -26.21 13.66 24.99
N VAL A 49 -26.75 14.16 23.86
CA VAL A 49 -25.93 14.77 22.78
C VAL A 49 -26.39 16.21 22.54
N GLY A 50 -26.37 17.03 23.59
CA GLY A 50 -26.75 18.45 23.53
C GLY A 50 -25.56 19.42 23.54
N VAL A 51 -24.35 18.95 23.79
CA VAL A 51 -23.16 19.81 23.97
C VAL A 51 -22.13 19.62 22.85
N ALA A 52 -22.18 18.51 22.11
CA ALA A 52 -21.26 18.27 21.01
C ALA A 52 -21.64 19.09 19.77
N ALA A 53 -22.85 18.94 19.22
CA ALA A 53 -23.21 19.52 17.91
C ALA A 53 -23.06 21.06 17.78
N ALA A 54 -23.25 21.82 18.87
CA ALA A 54 -23.09 23.28 18.84
C ALA A 54 -21.61 23.73 18.80
N ASN A 55 -20.68 22.88 19.24
CA ASN A 55 -19.25 23.19 19.21
C ASN A 55 -18.59 22.90 17.84
N TRP A 56 -19.25 22.09 17.00
CA TRP A 56 -18.67 21.59 15.75
C TRP A 56 -18.66 22.64 14.65
N ASP A 57 -19.81 23.31 14.48
CA ASP A 57 -19.92 24.44 13.57
C ASP A 57 -18.95 25.55 13.98
N ASN A 58 -18.74 25.80 15.28
CA ASN A 58 -17.84 26.84 15.75
C ASN A 58 -16.34 26.55 15.46
N ILE A 59 -15.87 25.31 15.66
CA ILE A 59 -14.44 24.97 15.46
C ILE A 59 -14.05 25.08 13.98
N LEU A 60 -14.86 24.54 13.08
CA LEU A 60 -14.59 24.62 11.64
C LEU A 60 -14.84 26.03 11.10
N GLN A 61 -15.87 26.75 11.57
CA GLN A 61 -16.15 28.11 11.13
C GLN A 61 -15.04 29.11 11.51
N LYS A 62 -14.27 28.86 12.58
CA LYS A 62 -13.07 29.65 12.96
C LYS A 62 -12.08 29.80 11.80
N TYR A 63 -11.98 28.79 10.94
CA TYR A 63 -10.98 28.74 9.85
C TYR A 63 -11.58 28.89 8.46
N LEU A 64 -12.83 28.45 8.24
CA LEU A 64 -13.50 28.57 6.94
C LEU A 64 -13.68 30.03 6.49
N ALA A 65 -13.68 30.98 7.42
CA ALA A 65 -13.79 32.41 7.13
C ALA A 65 -12.45 33.10 6.81
N LYS A 66 -11.32 32.39 6.94
CA LYS A 66 -9.97 32.95 6.73
C LYS A 66 -9.46 32.57 5.35
N ASP A 67 -8.74 33.49 4.71
CA ASP A 67 -7.92 33.13 3.56
C ASP A 67 -6.65 32.38 3.99
N GLU A 68 -5.96 31.77 3.03
CA GLU A 68 -4.78 30.94 3.26
C GLU A 68 -3.66 31.71 3.99
N VAL A 69 -3.46 33.00 3.66
CA VAL A 69 -2.40 33.83 4.25
C VAL A 69 -2.71 34.17 5.70
N ALA A 70 -3.96 34.51 6.00
CA ALA A 70 -4.41 34.77 7.35
C ALA A 70 -4.32 33.50 8.22
N LEU A 71 -4.76 32.36 7.70
CA LEU A 71 -4.66 31.08 8.39
C LEU A 71 -3.21 30.71 8.68
N GLN A 72 -2.32 30.81 7.69
CA GLN A 72 -0.91 30.50 7.86
C GLN A 72 -0.25 31.40 8.92
N ASN A 73 -0.51 32.70 8.89
CA ASN A 73 -0.02 33.62 9.92
C ASN A 73 -0.51 33.25 11.32
N ASP A 74 -1.77 32.83 11.46
CA ASP A 74 -2.30 32.43 12.78
C ASP A 74 -1.61 31.16 13.29
N VAL A 75 -1.44 30.18 12.41
CA VAL A 75 -0.76 28.92 12.70
C VAL A 75 0.70 29.16 13.07
N GLU A 76 1.40 30.02 12.32
CA GLU A 76 2.79 30.41 12.59
C GLU A 76 2.98 31.11 13.95
N ASN A 77 1.94 31.74 14.49
CA ASN A 77 2.02 32.43 15.78
C ASN A 77 1.59 31.56 16.97
N MET A 78 1.14 30.32 16.75
CA MET A 78 0.84 29.39 17.85
C MET A 78 2.12 28.92 18.52
N SER A 79 2.09 28.74 19.84
CA SER A 79 3.12 27.93 20.52
C SER A 79 2.97 26.45 20.16
N ASN A 80 4.01 25.65 20.39
CA ASN A 80 3.96 24.22 20.06
C ASN A 80 2.88 23.45 20.83
N GLU A 81 2.62 23.80 22.09
CA GLU A 81 1.53 23.24 22.89
C GLU A 81 0.16 23.59 22.28
N GLN A 82 -0.05 24.87 21.95
CA GLN A 82 -1.29 25.32 21.29
C GLN A 82 -1.50 24.65 19.94
N LEU A 83 -0.43 24.46 19.17
CA LEU A 83 -0.50 23.82 17.87
C LEU A 83 -0.93 22.35 18.00
N ILE A 84 -0.37 21.62 18.97
CA ILE A 84 -0.74 20.23 19.24
C ILE A 84 -2.19 20.13 19.75
N ASP A 85 -2.59 21.01 20.66
CA ASP A 85 -3.98 21.05 21.16
C ASP A 85 -5.00 21.39 20.07
N GLU A 86 -4.64 22.28 19.15
CA GLU A 86 -5.49 22.63 18.02
C GLU A 86 -5.58 21.47 17.01
N ILE A 87 -4.47 20.78 16.73
CA ILE A 87 -4.47 19.53 15.95
C ILE A 87 -5.41 18.51 16.58
N ASP A 88 -5.34 18.33 17.90
CA ASP A 88 -6.16 17.36 18.61
C ASP A 88 -7.65 17.69 18.59
N THR A 89 -7.97 18.97 18.80
CA THR A 89 -9.34 19.48 18.72
C THR A 89 -9.93 19.26 17.33
N LEU A 90 -9.16 19.52 16.28
CA LEU A 90 -9.57 19.31 14.89
C LEU A 90 -9.66 17.81 14.55
N ALA A 91 -8.70 17.00 15.02
CA ALA A 91 -8.65 15.57 14.81
C ALA A 91 -9.88 14.86 15.39
N ALA A 92 -10.37 15.29 16.55
CA ALA A 92 -11.60 14.78 17.14
C ALA A 92 -12.84 14.94 16.24
N THR A 93 -12.78 15.82 15.23
CA THR A 93 -13.86 16.05 14.26
C THR A 93 -13.77 15.18 13.00
N VAL A 94 -12.63 14.53 12.76
CA VAL A 94 -12.30 13.82 11.50
C VAL A 94 -13.05 12.49 11.35
N ASP A 95 -13.30 11.79 12.47
CA ASP A 95 -13.95 10.48 12.52
C ASP A 95 -15.46 10.56 12.74
N GLN A 96 -16.04 11.77 12.76
CA GLN A 96 -17.46 11.96 12.99
C GLN A 96 -18.25 11.95 11.67
N PRO A 97 -19.36 11.20 11.57
CA PRO A 97 -20.22 11.21 10.41
C PRO A 97 -20.81 12.61 10.25
N ALA A 98 -20.38 13.33 9.22
CA ALA A 98 -20.88 14.67 8.95
C ALA A 98 -22.38 14.60 8.63
N LEU A 99 -23.21 15.02 9.59
CA LEU A 99 -24.67 14.96 9.52
C LEU A 99 -25.27 15.67 8.29
N ASN A 100 -24.51 16.51 7.57
CA ASN A 100 -24.99 17.31 6.45
C ASN A 100 -24.05 17.35 5.22
N SER A 101 -23.00 16.52 5.16
CA SER A 101 -22.11 16.48 4.00
C SER A 101 -22.60 15.46 2.97
N SER A 102 -23.23 15.93 1.89
CA SER A 102 -23.59 15.11 0.72
C SER A 102 -22.39 14.49 -0.01
N SER A 103 -21.17 14.84 0.41
CA SER A 103 -19.95 14.08 0.15
C SER A 103 -19.44 13.53 1.48
N GLY A 104 -19.55 12.22 1.73
CA GLY A 104 -18.99 11.52 2.90
C GLY A 104 -17.46 11.51 2.94
N LYS A 105 -16.81 12.63 2.61
CA LYS A 105 -15.36 12.83 2.72
C LYS A 105 -15.09 13.36 4.12
N SER A 106 -14.43 12.54 4.93
CA SER A 106 -13.77 12.96 6.16
C SER A 106 -12.96 14.25 5.88
N ASN A 107 -13.13 15.27 6.72
CA ASN A 107 -12.51 16.58 6.52
C ASN A 107 -11.05 16.61 7.01
N ILE A 108 -10.35 15.48 6.93
CA ILE A 108 -8.96 15.31 7.38
C ILE A 108 -8.01 16.36 6.80
N ASN A 109 -8.34 16.90 5.61
CA ASN A 109 -7.57 17.96 4.96
C ASN A 109 -7.47 19.24 5.79
N ILE A 110 -8.37 19.49 6.75
CA ILE A 110 -8.28 20.66 7.62
C ILE A 110 -7.04 20.63 8.54
N LEU A 111 -6.51 19.43 8.82
CA LEU A 111 -5.31 19.27 9.64
C LEU A 111 -4.02 19.66 8.92
N ILE A 112 -4.03 19.70 7.58
CA ILE A 112 -2.84 19.90 6.75
C ILE A 112 -2.01 21.12 7.17
N PRO A 113 -2.55 22.35 7.28
CA PRO A 113 -1.73 23.51 7.65
C PRO A 113 -1.10 23.37 9.04
N PHE A 114 -1.84 22.84 10.02
CA PHE A 114 -1.36 22.70 11.40
C PHE A 114 -0.28 21.61 11.53
N VAL A 115 -0.51 20.43 10.94
CA VAL A 115 0.49 19.35 10.93
C VAL A 115 1.71 19.75 10.12
N SER A 116 1.53 20.47 9.01
CA SER A 116 2.66 20.96 8.21
C SER A 116 3.54 21.92 9.01
N GLU A 117 2.94 22.86 9.74
CA GLU A 117 3.68 23.76 10.62
C GLU A 117 4.40 23.00 11.74
N LEU A 118 3.73 22.03 12.37
CA LEU A 118 4.34 21.20 13.41
C LEU A 118 5.60 20.49 12.89
N PHE A 119 5.56 20.01 11.65
CA PHE A 119 6.68 19.32 11.00
C PHE A 119 7.81 20.29 10.62
N GLN A 120 7.48 21.53 10.23
CA GLN A 120 8.50 22.57 10.01
C GLN A 120 9.27 22.88 11.30
N ARG A 121 8.60 22.78 12.45
CA ARG A 121 9.17 23.02 13.78
C ARG A 121 9.71 21.77 14.49
N LYS A 122 9.90 20.66 13.78
CA LYS A 122 10.34 19.38 14.38
C LYS A 122 11.59 19.48 15.27
N ASP A 123 12.46 20.44 14.99
CA ASP A 123 13.71 20.64 15.73
C ASP A 123 13.53 21.48 17.02
N GLU A 124 12.39 22.15 17.20
CA GLU A 124 12.04 22.91 18.41
C GLU A 124 11.46 22.03 19.53
N LEU A 125 10.90 20.88 19.15
CA LEU A 125 10.29 19.92 20.08
C LEU A 125 11.34 18.93 20.60
N LYS A 126 11.31 18.68 21.91
CA LYS A 126 12.16 17.67 22.54
C LYS A 126 11.52 16.29 22.42
N ASP A 127 12.35 15.27 22.27
CA ASP A 127 11.92 13.88 22.13
C ASP A 127 11.09 13.41 23.33
N VAL A 128 11.50 13.77 24.56
CA VAL A 128 10.76 13.43 25.78
C VAL A 128 9.33 13.99 25.78
N ASP A 129 9.14 15.19 25.25
CA ASP A 129 7.82 15.84 25.20
C ASP A 129 6.95 15.11 24.16
N ILE A 130 7.49 14.84 22.97
CA ILE A 130 6.80 14.08 21.91
C ILE A 130 6.38 12.69 22.41
N LEU A 131 7.31 11.92 22.99
CA LEU A 131 7.04 10.57 23.48
C LEU A 131 6.03 10.58 24.64
N SER A 132 6.07 11.59 25.51
CA SER A 132 5.09 11.73 26.60
C SER A 132 3.67 11.97 26.09
N ILE A 133 3.52 12.75 25.00
CA ILE A 133 2.21 13.02 24.40
C ILE A 133 1.71 11.79 23.64
N ILE A 134 2.57 11.05 22.94
CA ILE A 134 2.18 9.78 22.30
C ILE A 134 1.70 8.77 23.36
N ALA A 135 2.31 8.78 24.54
CA ALA A 135 1.93 7.91 25.65
C ALA A 135 0.65 8.35 26.39
N ASP A 136 0.18 9.59 26.16
CA ASP A 136 -0.96 10.16 26.85
C ASP A 136 -2.28 9.80 26.15
N ASN A 137 -3.07 8.93 26.75
CA ASN A 137 -4.36 8.51 26.21
C ASN A 137 -5.45 9.62 26.20
N SER A 138 -5.14 10.84 26.66
CA SER A 138 -6.08 11.97 26.63
C SER A 138 -6.28 12.57 25.23
N LYS A 139 -5.31 12.37 24.31
CA LYS A 139 -5.37 12.88 22.94
C LYS A 139 -5.92 11.83 21.98
N THR A 140 -6.34 12.28 20.81
CA THR A 140 -6.87 11.45 19.74
C THR A 140 -5.77 10.64 19.04
N ASP A 141 -6.15 9.48 18.49
CA ASP A 141 -5.23 8.63 17.72
C ASP A 141 -4.56 9.36 16.55
N ILE A 142 -5.26 10.28 15.88
CA ILE A 142 -4.71 11.05 14.76
C ILE A 142 -3.60 12.00 15.24
N THR A 143 -3.76 12.61 16.41
CA THR A 143 -2.70 13.42 17.04
C THR A 143 -1.49 12.55 17.36
N HIS A 144 -1.71 11.39 17.98
CA HIS A 144 -0.63 10.44 18.27
C HIS A 144 0.08 9.96 16.99
N GLU A 145 -0.65 9.59 15.95
CA GLU A 145 -0.07 9.19 14.65
C GLU A 145 0.78 10.29 14.04
N SER A 146 0.32 11.55 14.13
CA SER A 146 1.06 12.72 13.64
C SER A 146 2.37 12.93 14.41
N LEU A 147 2.35 12.71 15.72
CA LEU A 147 3.54 12.80 16.57
C LEU A 147 4.51 11.63 16.38
N VAL A 148 4.00 10.43 16.12
CA VAL A 148 4.82 9.27 15.71
C VAL A 148 5.55 9.58 14.39
N ASP A 149 4.84 10.16 13.42
CA ASP A 149 5.43 10.56 12.15
C ASP A 149 6.47 11.67 12.30
N LEU A 150 6.19 12.66 13.14
CA LEU A 150 7.12 13.74 13.47
C LEU A 150 8.40 13.18 14.09
N TYR A 151 8.26 12.27 15.06
CA TYR A 151 9.39 11.59 15.71
C TYR A 151 10.22 10.82 14.69
N ALA A 152 9.57 10.01 13.85
CA ALA A 152 10.26 9.23 12.82
C ALA A 152 11.01 10.12 11.82
N LEU A 153 10.42 11.25 11.41
CA LEU A 153 11.06 12.21 10.53
C LEU A 153 12.25 12.90 11.19
N LYS A 154 12.12 13.30 12.46
CA LYS A 154 13.21 13.91 13.25
C LYS A 154 14.41 12.98 13.36
N HIS A 155 14.15 11.67 13.45
CA HIS A 155 15.16 10.62 13.62
C HIS A 155 15.45 9.82 12.34
N GLU A 156 15.13 10.35 11.15
CA GLU A 156 15.30 9.61 9.88
C GLU A 156 16.74 9.14 9.61
N ALA A 157 17.72 9.86 10.13
CA ALA A 157 19.14 9.55 10.02
C ALA A 157 19.66 8.65 11.16
N SER A 158 18.90 8.52 12.26
CA SER A 158 19.24 7.67 13.39
C SER A 158 18.87 6.22 13.08
N LYS A 159 19.77 5.31 13.44
CA LYS A 159 19.43 3.88 13.46
C LYS A 159 18.76 3.45 14.76
N ASP A 160 18.90 4.27 15.80
CA ASP A 160 18.32 3.99 17.11
C ASP A 160 16.89 4.56 17.17
N GLY A 161 15.94 3.67 17.38
CA GLY A 161 14.53 3.96 17.60
C GLY A 161 14.01 3.28 18.87
N THR A 162 14.90 2.99 19.82
CA THR A 162 14.57 2.21 21.01
C THR A 162 13.47 2.85 21.85
N GLU A 163 13.52 4.16 22.03
CA GLU A 163 12.57 4.91 22.88
C GLU A 163 11.13 4.80 22.35
N ILE A 164 10.89 5.05 21.05
CA ILE A 164 9.55 4.93 20.49
C ILE A 164 9.06 3.47 20.44
N LYS A 165 9.98 2.49 20.29
CA LYS A 165 9.62 1.06 20.34
C LYS A 165 9.17 0.62 21.74
N GLN A 166 9.64 1.26 22.83
CA GLN A 166 9.17 0.95 24.18
C GLN A 166 7.67 1.20 24.37
N LEU A 167 7.08 2.12 23.61
CA LEU A 167 5.64 2.38 23.64
C LEU A 167 4.81 1.18 23.14
N LEU A 168 5.41 0.27 22.36
CA LEU A 168 4.72 -0.94 21.87
C LEU A 168 4.40 -1.92 23.01
N LEU A 169 5.15 -1.84 24.12
CA LEU A 169 4.99 -2.70 25.30
C LEU A 169 3.91 -2.19 26.27
N GLN A 170 3.37 -0.98 26.06
CA GLN A 170 2.38 -0.37 26.94
C GLN A 170 0.96 -0.77 26.50
N ASP A 171 0.14 -1.26 27.42
CA ASP A 171 -1.20 -1.79 27.10
C ASP A 171 -2.20 -0.67 26.77
N GLU A 172 -1.96 0.54 27.28
CA GLU A 172 -2.83 1.71 27.14
C GLU A 172 -2.75 2.34 25.75
N ILE A 173 -1.68 2.07 24.99
CA ILE A 173 -1.49 2.61 23.64
C ILE A 173 -2.35 1.83 22.65
N SER A 174 -3.17 2.57 21.88
CA SER A 174 -4.10 1.97 20.94
C SER A 174 -3.37 1.15 19.85
N THR A 175 -4.02 0.07 19.40
CA THR A 175 -3.51 -0.78 18.30
C THR A 175 -3.22 0.04 17.04
N ARG A 176 -4.00 1.10 16.79
CA ARG A 176 -3.83 2.02 15.68
C ARG A 176 -2.50 2.78 15.79
N VAL A 177 -2.20 3.37 16.95
CA VAL A 177 -0.93 4.07 17.20
C VAL A 177 0.25 3.09 17.18
N LYS A 178 0.13 1.92 17.82
CA LYS A 178 1.15 0.85 17.74
C LYS A 178 1.45 0.46 16.29
N SER A 179 0.43 0.32 15.46
CA SER A 179 0.56 0.00 14.04
C SER A 179 1.33 1.09 13.28
N ARG A 180 1.08 2.35 13.62
CA ARG A 180 1.83 3.49 13.05
C ARG A 180 3.30 3.45 13.47
N ILE A 181 3.59 3.17 14.74
CA ILE A 181 4.97 3.01 15.24
C ILE A 181 5.68 1.89 14.47
N VAL A 182 5.08 0.71 14.33
CA VAL A 182 5.66 -0.42 13.58
C VAL A 182 5.93 -0.05 12.10
N SER A 183 5.03 0.73 11.51
CA SER A 183 5.11 1.16 10.10
C SER A 183 6.20 2.19 9.83
N THR A 184 6.61 2.96 10.84
CA THR A 184 7.48 4.14 10.66
C THR A 184 8.84 3.98 11.34
N ALA A 185 8.88 3.40 12.54
CA ALA A 185 10.11 3.24 13.30
C ALA A 185 11.12 2.32 12.60
N ASN A 186 12.40 2.51 12.95
CA ASN A 186 13.49 1.70 12.44
C ASN A 186 13.63 0.42 13.29
N PHE A 187 13.21 -0.71 12.73
CA PHE A 187 13.43 -2.03 13.33
C PHE A 187 14.69 -2.66 12.76
N THR A 188 15.37 -3.43 13.60
CA THR A 188 16.58 -4.19 13.27
C THR A 188 16.41 -5.66 13.64
N ILE A 189 17.40 -6.49 13.35
CA ILE A 189 17.39 -7.91 13.70
C ILE A 189 17.22 -8.17 15.21
N GLU A 190 17.59 -7.21 16.06
CA GLU A 190 17.43 -7.30 17.51
C GLU A 190 15.96 -7.22 17.94
N ASP A 191 15.07 -6.73 17.07
CA ASP A 191 13.65 -6.52 17.35
C ASP A 191 12.75 -7.67 16.88
N VAL A 192 13.31 -8.78 16.39
CA VAL A 192 12.55 -9.91 15.83
C VAL A 192 11.55 -10.48 16.84
N GLU A 193 11.96 -10.70 18.10
CA GLU A 193 11.06 -11.27 19.12
C GLU A 193 9.93 -10.31 19.49
N LEU A 194 10.19 -9.01 19.53
CA LEU A 194 9.15 -7.99 19.74
C LEU A 194 8.10 -8.06 18.62
N LEU A 195 8.54 -8.11 17.35
CA LEU A 195 7.60 -8.21 16.23
C LEU A 195 6.80 -9.50 16.26
N LYS A 196 7.41 -10.64 16.64
CA LYS A 196 6.72 -11.92 16.81
C LYS A 196 5.64 -11.85 17.88
N GLU A 197 5.93 -11.21 19.00
CA GLU A 197 4.96 -10.99 20.08
C GLU A 197 3.78 -10.14 19.59
N LEU A 198 4.03 -9.08 18.84
CA LEU A 198 2.97 -8.23 18.28
C LEU A 198 2.10 -8.97 17.24
N ILE A 199 2.69 -9.85 16.43
CA ILE A 199 1.96 -10.70 15.48
C ILE A 199 1.05 -11.70 16.22
N GLN A 200 1.46 -12.21 17.39
CA GLN A 200 0.67 -13.19 18.15
C GLN A 200 -0.46 -12.56 18.96
N LYS A 201 -0.32 -11.30 19.36
CA LYS A 201 -1.28 -10.60 20.23
C LYS A 201 -2.43 -9.91 19.48
N ASP A 202 -2.31 -9.74 18.17
CA ASP A 202 -3.27 -9.03 17.33
C ASP A 202 -3.56 -9.87 16.07
N ASP A 203 -4.77 -9.78 15.53
CA ASP A 203 -5.17 -10.43 14.28
C ASP A 203 -5.56 -9.40 13.20
N GLY A 204 -5.22 -8.13 13.42
CA GLY A 204 -5.59 -7.01 12.58
C GLY A 204 -4.39 -6.28 11.97
N ILE A 205 -4.50 -4.96 11.93
CA ILE A 205 -3.55 -4.07 11.24
C ILE A 205 -2.17 -4.05 11.92
N LEU A 206 -2.09 -4.33 13.23
CA LEU A 206 -0.82 -4.37 13.94
C LEU A 206 -0.04 -5.63 13.58
N ALA A 207 -0.69 -6.79 13.55
CA ALA A 207 -0.07 -8.02 13.07
C ALA A 207 0.38 -7.90 11.60
N PHE A 208 -0.47 -7.33 10.74
CA PHE A 208 -0.12 -7.07 9.34
C PHE A 208 1.16 -6.23 9.20
N ASN A 209 1.22 -5.09 9.90
CA ASN A 209 2.38 -4.21 9.82
C ASN A 209 3.62 -4.84 10.46
N SER A 210 3.45 -5.62 11.53
CA SER A 210 4.54 -6.32 12.22
C SER A 210 5.16 -7.40 11.36
N LEU A 211 4.33 -8.23 10.70
CA LEU A 211 4.82 -9.24 9.76
C LEU A 211 5.47 -8.61 8.53
N LYS A 212 4.87 -7.54 7.98
CA LYS A 212 5.48 -6.77 6.89
C LYS A 212 6.85 -6.19 7.30
N ARG A 213 6.97 -5.68 8.53
CA ARG A 213 8.25 -5.18 9.04
C ARG A 213 9.26 -6.32 9.20
N LEU A 214 8.85 -7.44 9.79
CA LEU A 214 9.68 -8.62 9.97
C LEU A 214 10.24 -9.12 8.63
N SER A 215 9.41 -9.18 7.58
CA SER A 215 9.84 -9.60 6.23
C SER A 215 11.00 -8.79 5.65
N ARG A 216 11.21 -7.55 6.11
CA ARG A 216 12.30 -6.66 5.66
C ARG A 216 13.59 -6.83 6.45
N ILE A 217 13.51 -7.31 7.69
CA ILE A 217 14.67 -7.43 8.59
C ILE A 217 15.13 -8.89 8.74
N ASP A 218 14.21 -9.85 8.64
CA ASP A 218 14.44 -11.29 8.70
C ASP A 218 13.42 -12.01 7.82
N GLY A 219 13.74 -12.15 6.53
CA GLY A 219 12.86 -12.80 5.56
C GLY A 219 12.61 -14.27 5.86
N ALA A 220 13.58 -14.99 6.44
CA ALA A 220 13.46 -16.42 6.73
C ALA A 220 12.51 -16.67 7.90
N GLU A 221 12.64 -15.90 8.98
CA GLU A 221 11.73 -15.98 10.12
C GLU A 221 10.31 -15.54 9.73
N SER A 222 10.20 -14.45 8.96
CA SER A 222 8.92 -13.98 8.42
C SER A 222 8.23 -15.05 7.57
N TYR A 223 8.99 -15.78 6.73
CA TYR A 223 8.47 -16.87 5.92
C TYR A 223 7.96 -18.02 6.79
N ARG A 224 8.73 -18.45 7.80
CA ARG A 224 8.32 -19.52 8.72
C ARG A 224 6.99 -19.22 9.42
N LEU A 225 6.82 -17.98 9.88
CA LEU A 225 5.54 -17.56 10.48
C LEU A 225 4.41 -17.53 9.45
N SER A 226 4.70 -17.03 8.24
CA SER A 226 3.72 -16.99 7.15
C SER A 226 3.28 -18.38 6.73
N GLU A 227 4.19 -19.36 6.70
CA GLU A 227 3.88 -20.77 6.44
C GLU A 227 2.92 -21.33 7.51
N SER A 228 3.19 -21.04 8.79
CA SER A 228 2.28 -21.43 9.87
C SER A 228 0.87 -20.84 9.67
N ILE A 229 0.76 -19.54 9.36
CA ILE A 229 -0.52 -18.87 9.09
C ILE A 229 -1.22 -19.49 7.88
N LEU A 230 -0.51 -19.66 6.76
CA LEU A 230 -1.08 -20.18 5.51
C LEU A 230 -1.44 -21.68 5.59
N SER A 231 -0.84 -22.43 6.51
CA SER A 231 -1.26 -23.80 6.82
C SER A 231 -2.57 -23.87 7.62
N ASN A 232 -3.00 -22.75 8.22
CA ASN A 232 -4.12 -22.65 9.14
C ASN A 232 -5.17 -21.60 8.72
N ILE A 233 -5.27 -21.30 7.42
CA ILE A 233 -6.10 -20.19 6.90
C ILE A 233 -7.56 -20.16 7.38
N GLU A 234 -8.15 -21.31 7.72
CA GLU A 234 -9.54 -21.39 8.19
C GLU A 234 -9.76 -20.77 9.58
N ASN A 235 -8.69 -20.57 10.35
CA ASN A 235 -8.70 -20.01 11.70
C ASN A 235 -8.01 -18.65 11.81
N GLU A 236 -7.54 -18.11 10.69
CA GLU A 236 -6.80 -16.84 10.63
C GLU A 236 -7.69 -15.73 10.06
N SER A 237 -7.44 -14.49 10.47
CA SER A 237 -8.15 -13.36 9.88
C SER A 237 -7.71 -13.11 8.43
N ASN A 238 -8.59 -12.58 7.59
CA ASN A 238 -8.25 -12.21 6.20
C ASN A 238 -7.06 -11.23 6.12
N THR A 239 -6.92 -10.36 7.13
CA THR A 239 -5.82 -9.40 7.23
C THR A 239 -4.49 -10.12 7.50
N THR A 240 -4.48 -11.06 8.44
CA THR A 240 -3.31 -11.88 8.77
C THR A 240 -2.90 -12.76 7.60
N ILE A 241 -3.87 -13.39 6.92
CA ILE A 241 -3.62 -14.17 5.70
C ILE A 241 -3.02 -13.28 4.60
N SER A 242 -3.56 -12.07 4.37
CA SER A 242 -3.02 -11.12 3.39
C SER A 242 -1.58 -10.71 3.70
N ALA A 243 -1.26 -10.53 4.99
CA ALA A 243 0.11 -10.24 5.44
C ALA A 243 1.06 -11.41 5.14
N ALA A 244 0.63 -12.64 5.43
CA ALA A 244 1.40 -13.85 5.21
C ALA A 244 1.61 -14.13 3.71
N LEU A 245 0.60 -13.91 2.87
CA LEU A 245 0.72 -13.98 1.41
C LEU A 245 1.80 -13.03 0.90
N LYS A 246 1.77 -11.77 1.36
CA LYS A 246 2.74 -10.74 0.96
C LYS A 246 4.16 -11.06 1.44
N ALA A 247 4.31 -11.53 2.68
CA ALA A 247 5.60 -11.89 3.25
C ALA A 247 6.22 -13.10 2.54
N THR A 248 5.42 -14.14 2.25
CA THR A 248 5.86 -15.31 1.48
C THR A 248 6.26 -14.92 0.05
N ALA A 249 5.47 -14.09 -0.63
CA ALA A 249 5.82 -13.61 -1.97
C ALA A 249 7.15 -12.85 -1.99
N ASN A 250 7.40 -11.96 -1.02
CA ASN A 250 8.69 -11.27 -0.91
C ASN A 250 9.86 -12.26 -0.69
N TYR A 251 9.68 -13.24 0.20
CA TYR A 251 10.70 -14.25 0.46
C TYR A 251 11.05 -15.06 -0.79
N LEU A 252 10.02 -15.53 -1.52
CA LEU A 252 10.19 -16.28 -2.78
C LEU A 252 10.76 -15.43 -3.91
N LYS A 253 10.50 -14.12 -3.93
CA LYS A 253 11.08 -13.19 -4.90
C LYS A 253 12.57 -12.92 -4.65
N ASP A 254 12.95 -12.72 -3.38
CA ASP A 254 14.30 -12.25 -3.00
C ASP A 254 15.32 -13.37 -2.81
N SER A 255 14.88 -14.62 -2.62
CA SER A 255 15.82 -15.73 -2.48
C SER A 255 16.54 -15.96 -3.82
N ASN A 256 17.86 -15.72 -3.84
CA ASN A 256 18.71 -15.96 -5.01
C ASN A 256 18.30 -17.29 -5.68
N GLN A 257 18.00 -17.24 -6.99
CA GLN A 257 17.45 -18.34 -7.79
C GLN A 257 18.19 -19.69 -7.58
N SER A 258 19.45 -19.68 -7.14
CA SER A 258 20.26 -20.86 -6.84
C SER A 258 19.89 -21.62 -5.55
N ALA A 259 19.17 -21.02 -4.60
CA ALA A 259 18.65 -21.71 -3.41
C ALA A 259 17.20 -22.20 -3.58
N ILE A 260 16.38 -21.48 -4.35
CA ILE A 260 14.99 -21.88 -4.67
C ILE A 260 14.96 -23.02 -5.70
N GLN A 261 15.96 -23.11 -6.60
CA GLN A 261 16.13 -24.29 -7.46
C GLN A 261 16.26 -25.61 -6.68
N LYS A 262 16.52 -25.58 -5.37
CA LYS A 262 16.51 -26.78 -4.52
C LYS A 262 15.14 -27.14 -3.92
N ASN A 263 14.11 -26.29 -4.08
CA ASN A 263 12.80 -26.49 -3.47
C ASN A 263 11.65 -25.97 -4.37
N THR A 264 11.55 -26.48 -5.59
CA THR A 264 10.41 -26.26 -6.52
C THR A 264 9.04 -26.50 -5.87
N ASN A 265 8.99 -27.27 -4.79
CA ASN A 265 7.77 -27.55 -4.04
C ASN A 265 7.23 -26.31 -3.30
N LEU A 266 8.09 -25.44 -2.76
CA LEU A 266 7.61 -24.32 -1.93
C LEU A 266 6.84 -23.27 -2.73
N GLU A 267 7.35 -22.92 -3.91
CA GLU A 267 6.66 -21.98 -4.80
C GLU A 267 5.35 -22.59 -5.32
N ALA A 268 5.38 -23.85 -5.75
CA ALA A 268 4.19 -24.54 -6.22
C ALA A 268 3.12 -24.65 -5.14
N ASP A 269 3.49 -25.01 -3.91
CA ASP A 269 2.58 -25.07 -2.76
C ASP A 269 1.98 -23.70 -2.45
N PHE A 270 2.80 -22.64 -2.49
CA PHE A 270 2.32 -21.28 -2.29
C PHE A 270 1.33 -20.82 -3.37
N ILE A 271 1.62 -21.11 -4.64
CA ILE A 271 0.72 -20.81 -5.75
C ILE A 271 -0.59 -21.59 -5.59
N ASN A 272 -0.53 -22.87 -5.23
CA ASN A 272 -1.70 -23.71 -5.01
C ASN A 272 -2.59 -23.16 -3.89
N VAL A 273 -2.00 -22.77 -2.75
CA VAL A 273 -2.73 -22.14 -1.64
C VAL A 273 -3.37 -20.82 -2.09
N SER A 274 -2.64 -20.00 -2.83
CA SER A 274 -3.11 -18.70 -3.31
C SER A 274 -4.24 -18.82 -4.33
N LEU A 275 -4.14 -19.76 -5.28
CA LEU A 275 -5.22 -20.07 -6.23
C LEU A 275 -6.44 -20.66 -5.53
N LYS A 276 -6.26 -21.51 -4.51
CA LYS A 276 -7.37 -21.97 -3.67
C LYS A 276 -8.11 -20.77 -3.06
N ILE A 277 -7.40 -19.80 -2.48
CA ILE A 277 -7.99 -18.58 -1.90
C ILE A 277 -8.76 -17.79 -2.95
N ILE A 278 -8.20 -17.56 -4.14
CA ILE A 278 -8.87 -16.87 -5.26
C ILE A 278 -10.20 -17.56 -5.61
N ASN A 279 -10.20 -18.89 -5.61
CA ASN A 279 -11.34 -19.70 -6.03
C ASN A 279 -12.42 -19.81 -4.95
N THR A 280 -12.03 -19.90 -3.67
CA THR A 280 -12.96 -20.27 -2.58
C THR A 280 -13.35 -19.13 -1.65
N SER A 281 -12.55 -18.05 -1.56
CA SER A 281 -12.87 -16.92 -0.67
C SER A 281 -14.12 -16.17 -1.14
N ASN A 282 -14.89 -15.62 -0.20
CA ASN A 282 -15.95 -14.65 -0.49
C ASN A 282 -15.49 -13.20 -0.28
N ASP A 283 -14.29 -12.99 0.26
CA ASP A 283 -13.73 -11.66 0.47
C ASP A 283 -12.92 -11.23 -0.78
N PRO A 284 -13.37 -10.20 -1.52
CA PRO A 284 -12.67 -9.72 -2.72
C PRO A 284 -11.28 -9.17 -2.39
N ILE A 285 -11.08 -8.54 -1.23
CA ILE A 285 -9.78 -8.00 -0.83
C ILE A 285 -8.78 -9.14 -0.64
N LEU A 286 -9.21 -10.23 -0.02
CA LEU A 286 -8.36 -11.40 0.18
C LEU A 286 -8.02 -12.10 -1.16
N LYS A 287 -8.96 -12.15 -2.10
CA LYS A 287 -8.69 -12.66 -3.46
C LYS A 287 -7.64 -11.83 -4.17
N ASP A 288 -7.79 -10.51 -4.14
CA ASP A 288 -6.84 -9.57 -4.73
C ASP A 288 -5.46 -9.72 -4.09
N SER A 289 -5.39 -9.81 -2.75
CA SER A 289 -4.14 -10.07 -2.03
C SER A 289 -3.45 -11.35 -2.51
N ALA A 290 -4.18 -12.45 -2.69
CA ALA A 290 -3.63 -13.71 -3.17
C ALA A 290 -3.13 -13.59 -4.62
N PHE A 291 -3.91 -12.95 -5.50
CA PHE A 291 -3.49 -12.68 -6.88
C PHE A 291 -2.21 -11.85 -6.94
N PHE A 292 -2.16 -10.71 -6.24
CA PHE A 292 -0.99 -9.84 -6.25
C PHE A 292 0.23 -10.54 -5.66
N ALA A 293 0.05 -11.37 -4.64
CA ALA A 293 1.16 -12.14 -4.06
C ALA A 293 1.76 -13.13 -5.06
N ILE A 294 0.95 -13.87 -5.84
CA ILE A 294 1.48 -14.73 -6.93
C ILE A 294 2.20 -13.87 -7.98
N SER A 295 1.58 -12.78 -8.44
CA SER A 295 2.12 -11.91 -9.50
C SER A 295 3.46 -11.28 -9.12
N GLU A 296 3.70 -11.02 -7.84
CA GLU A 296 4.92 -10.38 -7.36
C GLU A 296 6.16 -11.29 -7.30
N ILE A 297 5.97 -12.61 -7.27
CA ILE A 297 7.07 -13.60 -7.31
C ILE A 297 7.90 -13.38 -8.58
N GLY A 298 7.24 -13.18 -9.71
CA GLY A 298 7.87 -12.95 -11.01
C GLY A 298 8.57 -14.18 -11.61
N SER A 299 8.26 -15.39 -11.14
CA SER A 299 8.73 -16.64 -11.73
C SER A 299 7.92 -17.03 -12.97
N GLN A 300 8.51 -17.87 -13.83
CA GLN A 300 7.83 -18.43 -15.00
C GLN A 300 6.59 -19.23 -14.58
N ASN A 301 6.71 -20.08 -13.56
CA ASN A 301 5.61 -20.89 -13.07
C ASN A 301 4.46 -20.03 -12.52
N ALA A 302 4.73 -18.96 -11.75
CA ALA A 302 3.70 -18.05 -11.27
C ALA A 302 2.93 -17.37 -12.41
N ILE A 303 3.62 -16.82 -13.42
CA ILE A 303 2.94 -16.14 -14.53
C ILE A 303 2.16 -17.13 -15.41
N THR A 304 2.69 -18.35 -15.64
CA THR A 304 1.97 -19.42 -16.35
C THR A 304 0.66 -19.76 -15.65
N GLN A 305 0.71 -20.04 -14.34
CA GLN A 305 -0.48 -20.39 -13.56
C GLN A 305 -1.51 -19.26 -13.53
N ILE A 306 -1.08 -17.99 -13.50
CA ILE A 306 -2.00 -16.85 -13.62
C ILE A 306 -2.68 -16.82 -14.98
N ILE A 307 -1.92 -16.95 -16.08
CA ILE A 307 -2.45 -16.85 -17.45
C ILE A 307 -3.44 -17.99 -17.73
N GLU A 308 -3.13 -19.20 -17.28
CA GLU A 308 -3.91 -20.41 -17.53
C GLU A 308 -5.12 -20.55 -16.59
N SER A 309 -5.16 -19.82 -15.48
CA SER A 309 -6.28 -19.90 -14.53
C SER A 309 -7.56 -19.25 -15.09
N ASP A 310 -8.63 -20.04 -15.20
CA ASP A 310 -9.96 -19.54 -15.56
C ASP A 310 -10.59 -18.65 -14.48
N SER A 311 -10.10 -18.76 -13.24
CA SER A 311 -10.63 -18.01 -12.10
C SER A 311 -10.00 -16.62 -11.94
N VAL A 312 -8.92 -16.33 -12.67
CA VAL A 312 -8.32 -15.00 -12.72
C VAL A 312 -8.92 -14.22 -13.89
N GLU A 313 -9.46 -13.05 -13.62
CA GLU A 313 -10.06 -12.20 -14.66
C GLU A 313 -9.02 -11.63 -15.63
N ASN A 314 -9.40 -11.40 -16.88
CA ASN A 314 -8.49 -10.90 -17.93
C ASN A 314 -7.80 -9.57 -17.55
N GLN A 315 -8.45 -8.70 -16.77
CA GLN A 315 -7.86 -7.44 -16.31
C GLN A 315 -6.66 -7.71 -15.37
N LEU A 316 -6.80 -8.68 -14.46
CA LEU A 316 -5.73 -9.10 -13.56
C LEU A 316 -4.63 -9.84 -14.34
N LYS A 317 -4.97 -10.70 -15.31
CA LYS A 317 -3.97 -11.32 -16.20
C LYS A 317 -3.16 -10.26 -16.94
N THR A 318 -3.82 -9.25 -17.51
CA THR A 318 -3.17 -8.11 -18.19
C THR A 318 -2.20 -7.38 -17.26
N TYR A 319 -2.61 -7.12 -16.01
CA TYR A 319 -1.73 -6.53 -14.99
C TYR A 319 -0.49 -7.40 -14.73
N ALA A 320 -0.67 -8.72 -14.54
CA ALA A 320 0.44 -9.63 -14.28
C ALA A 320 1.41 -9.73 -15.47
N ILE A 321 0.89 -9.67 -16.70
CA ILE A 321 1.70 -9.66 -17.94
C ILE A 321 2.51 -8.36 -18.04
N ASP A 322 1.90 -7.19 -17.78
CA ASP A 322 2.61 -5.90 -17.75
C ASP A 322 3.73 -5.90 -16.70
N GLN A 323 3.42 -6.43 -15.51
CA GLN A 323 4.36 -6.51 -14.38
C GLN A 323 5.55 -7.44 -14.67
N ASN A 324 5.30 -8.58 -15.32
CA ASN A 324 6.26 -9.67 -15.48
C ASN A 324 6.73 -9.86 -16.93
N PHE A 325 6.66 -8.82 -17.78
CA PHE A 325 7.03 -8.94 -19.19
C PHE A 325 8.49 -9.37 -19.40
N LEU A 326 9.40 -9.05 -18.47
CA LEU A 326 10.78 -9.52 -18.53
C LEU A 326 10.89 -11.04 -18.30
N THR A 327 10.05 -11.62 -17.43
CA THR A 327 9.98 -13.06 -17.25
C THR A 327 9.49 -13.76 -18.51
N LEU A 328 8.47 -13.19 -19.19
CA LEU A 328 8.01 -13.68 -20.49
C LEU A 328 9.10 -13.55 -21.57
N LYS A 329 9.89 -12.48 -21.53
CA LYS A 329 11.06 -12.31 -22.42
C LYS A 329 12.10 -13.38 -22.16
N GLU A 330 12.40 -13.65 -20.89
CA GLU A 330 13.34 -14.68 -20.48
C GLU A 330 12.90 -16.06 -20.95
N MET A 331 11.60 -16.40 -20.81
CA MET A 331 11.02 -17.63 -21.37
C MET A 331 11.37 -17.77 -22.86
N LEU A 332 11.16 -16.73 -23.67
CA LEU A 332 11.48 -16.78 -25.10
C LEU A 332 12.99 -16.83 -25.41
N THR A 333 13.86 -16.31 -24.55
CA THR A 333 15.30 -16.23 -24.83
C THR A 333 16.12 -17.41 -24.30
N SER A 334 15.54 -18.25 -23.43
CA SER A 334 16.24 -19.31 -22.70
C SER A 334 15.99 -20.72 -23.25
N ASN A 335 16.01 -20.87 -24.58
CA ASN A 335 15.69 -22.13 -25.28
C ASN A 335 14.32 -22.71 -24.87
N PRO A 336 13.22 -22.01 -25.18
CA PRO A 336 11.89 -22.39 -24.72
C PRO A 336 11.40 -23.72 -25.29
N THR A 337 10.61 -24.40 -24.47
CA THR A 337 9.69 -25.46 -24.88
C THR A 337 8.48 -24.90 -25.63
N GLU A 338 7.78 -25.74 -26.39
CA GLU A 338 6.56 -25.32 -27.08
C GLU A 338 5.44 -24.90 -26.12
N ASP A 339 5.38 -25.48 -24.92
CA ASP A 339 4.40 -25.10 -23.89
C ASP A 339 4.68 -23.69 -23.35
N GLU A 340 5.95 -23.37 -23.08
CA GLU A 340 6.35 -22.00 -22.70
C GLU A 340 6.02 -20.99 -23.80
N ILE A 341 6.23 -21.35 -25.07
CA ILE A 341 5.83 -20.51 -26.21
C ILE A 341 4.31 -20.32 -26.19
N ARG A 342 3.49 -21.37 -25.99
CA ARG A 342 2.03 -21.24 -25.89
C ARG A 342 1.61 -20.29 -24.78
N THR A 343 2.21 -20.38 -23.60
CA THR A 343 1.94 -19.45 -22.49
C THR A 343 2.23 -18.01 -22.89
N VAL A 344 3.39 -17.74 -23.50
CA VAL A 344 3.78 -16.40 -23.93
C VAL A 344 2.86 -15.87 -25.05
N LEU A 345 2.42 -16.72 -25.98
CA LEU A 345 1.44 -16.31 -26.99
C LEU A 345 0.10 -15.94 -26.36
N THR A 346 -0.41 -16.73 -25.41
CA THR A 346 -1.63 -16.39 -24.67
C THR A 346 -1.49 -15.05 -23.92
N ALA A 347 -0.30 -14.77 -23.36
CA ALA A 347 -0.02 -13.48 -22.75
C ALA A 347 -0.09 -12.33 -23.78
N LEU A 348 0.56 -12.51 -24.94
CA LEU A 348 0.63 -11.50 -25.99
C LEU A 348 -0.70 -11.24 -26.71
N GLU A 349 -1.61 -12.21 -26.69
CA GLU A 349 -3.00 -12.04 -27.16
C GLU A 349 -3.82 -11.16 -26.21
N LEU A 350 -3.54 -11.22 -24.90
CA LEU A 350 -4.17 -10.35 -23.90
C LEU A 350 -3.54 -8.96 -23.87
N LEU A 351 -2.21 -8.90 -23.99
CA LEU A 351 -1.44 -7.65 -23.97
C LEU A 351 -0.26 -7.73 -24.97
N PRO A 352 -0.41 -7.18 -26.19
CA PRO A 352 0.66 -7.19 -27.18
C PRO A 352 1.83 -6.29 -26.75
N ILE A 353 3.01 -6.87 -26.52
CA ILE A 353 4.21 -6.15 -26.03
C ILE A 353 5.32 -6.15 -27.09
N VAL A 354 5.74 -4.96 -27.50
CA VAL A 354 6.75 -4.74 -28.56
C VAL A 354 8.11 -5.36 -28.20
N ASP A 355 8.52 -5.28 -26.93
CA ASP A 355 9.80 -5.81 -26.44
C ASP A 355 9.94 -7.33 -26.56
N LEU A 356 8.83 -8.05 -26.78
CA LEU A 356 8.79 -9.50 -26.98
C LEU A 356 8.79 -9.90 -28.47
N LEU A 357 8.66 -8.93 -29.39
CA LEU A 357 8.55 -9.18 -30.83
C LEU A 357 9.76 -9.91 -31.41
N ASP A 358 10.96 -9.39 -31.15
CA ASP A 358 12.20 -9.98 -31.70
C ASP A 358 12.57 -11.31 -31.04
N PRO A 359 12.46 -11.47 -29.70
CA PRO A 359 12.54 -12.78 -29.06
C PRO A 359 11.59 -13.81 -29.70
N LEU A 360 10.33 -13.45 -29.95
CA LEU A 360 9.36 -14.35 -30.56
C LEU A 360 9.75 -14.74 -31.99
N LYS A 361 10.18 -13.80 -32.83
CA LYS A 361 10.67 -14.10 -34.19
C LYS A 361 11.83 -15.10 -34.19
N ASN A 362 12.72 -15.00 -33.21
CA ASN A 362 13.92 -15.85 -33.13
C ASN A 362 13.58 -17.31 -32.78
N VAL A 363 12.47 -17.56 -32.09
CA VAL A 363 12.09 -18.93 -31.70
C VAL A 363 11.16 -19.61 -32.71
N ILE A 364 10.45 -18.85 -33.55
CA ILE A 364 9.48 -19.39 -34.54
C ILE A 364 10.10 -20.43 -35.48
N SER A 365 11.36 -20.26 -35.89
CA SER A 365 12.03 -21.21 -36.79
C SER A 365 12.22 -22.60 -36.16
N ASN A 366 12.19 -22.69 -34.83
CA ASN A 366 12.44 -23.90 -34.07
C ASN A 366 11.15 -24.61 -33.62
N ILE A 367 9.98 -24.01 -33.87
CA ILE A 367 8.68 -24.59 -33.55
C ILE A 367 8.39 -25.74 -34.53
N SER A 368 8.08 -26.91 -34.00
CA SER A 368 7.73 -28.10 -34.79
C SER A 368 6.24 -28.17 -35.08
N ASP A 369 5.39 -27.74 -34.13
CA ASP A 369 3.94 -27.68 -34.31
C ASP A 369 3.51 -26.59 -35.33
N PRO A 370 2.92 -26.97 -36.47
CA PRO A 370 2.44 -26.02 -37.48
C PRO A 370 1.39 -25.03 -36.97
N ASP A 371 0.49 -25.46 -36.08
CA ASP A 371 -0.59 -24.63 -35.57
C ASP A 371 -0.02 -23.57 -34.62
N LEU A 372 0.91 -23.97 -33.76
CA LEU A 372 1.63 -23.05 -32.88
C LEU A 372 2.47 -22.04 -33.67
N LYS A 373 3.08 -22.48 -34.78
CA LYS A 373 3.84 -21.61 -35.67
C LYS A 373 2.93 -20.57 -36.32
N GLN A 374 1.78 -20.98 -36.85
CA GLN A 374 0.78 -20.06 -37.41
C GLN A 374 0.30 -19.04 -36.36
N ARG A 375 -0.07 -19.52 -35.16
CA ARG A 375 -0.49 -18.66 -34.04
C ARG A 375 0.60 -17.63 -33.69
N SER A 376 1.87 -18.03 -33.73
CA SER A 376 2.99 -17.11 -33.49
C SER A 376 3.09 -16.01 -34.55
N GLU A 377 2.83 -16.33 -35.83
CA GLU A 377 2.82 -15.35 -36.92
C GLU A 377 1.65 -14.35 -36.78
N GLU A 378 0.48 -14.83 -36.36
CA GLU A 378 -0.70 -13.99 -36.07
C GLU A 378 -0.43 -13.03 -34.90
N VAL A 379 0.16 -13.53 -33.81
CA VAL A 379 0.56 -12.69 -32.66
C VAL A 379 1.63 -11.67 -33.05
N ILE A 380 2.58 -12.01 -33.92
CA ILE A 380 3.54 -11.04 -34.46
C ILE A 380 2.84 -9.90 -35.19
N LEU A 381 1.80 -10.20 -35.96
CA LEU A 381 1.01 -9.18 -36.66
C LEU A 381 0.24 -8.31 -35.66
N LEU A 382 -0.35 -8.93 -34.63
CA LEU A 382 -1.03 -8.22 -33.54
C LEU A 382 -0.08 -7.23 -32.84
N ILE A 383 1.12 -7.65 -32.46
CA ILE A 383 2.13 -6.78 -31.82
C ILE A 383 2.52 -5.60 -32.73
N LYS A 384 2.65 -5.84 -34.05
CA LYS A 384 3.00 -4.75 -34.99
C LYS A 384 1.89 -3.70 -35.11
N ASN A 385 0.64 -4.10 -34.96
CA ASN A 385 -0.52 -3.23 -35.14
C ASN A 385 -0.95 -2.53 -33.84
N GLU A 386 -0.88 -3.23 -32.71
CA GLU A 386 -1.48 -2.84 -31.43
C GLU A 386 -0.48 -2.82 -30.27
N GLY A 387 0.80 -3.12 -30.54
CA GLY A 387 1.83 -3.28 -29.52
C GLY A 387 2.08 -2.04 -28.67
N ILE A 388 2.25 -2.28 -27.37
CA ILE A 388 2.75 -1.28 -26.42
C ILE A 388 4.19 -1.63 -25.99
N ASN A 389 4.93 -0.61 -25.52
CA ASN A 389 6.24 -0.87 -24.93
C ASN A 389 6.09 -1.58 -23.57
N GLY A 390 7.01 -2.48 -23.27
CA GLY A 390 7.11 -3.12 -21.96
C GLY A 390 7.30 -2.09 -20.85
N ASN A 391 6.73 -2.36 -19.68
CA ASN A 391 6.71 -1.41 -18.58
C ASN A 391 7.93 -1.53 -17.67
N TYR A 392 8.97 -0.76 -18.01
CA TYR A 392 10.23 -0.78 -17.28
C TYR A 392 10.17 -0.24 -15.84
N LYS A 393 9.03 0.31 -15.38
CA LYS A 393 8.88 0.74 -13.98
C LYS A 393 8.97 -0.42 -12.98
N TRP A 394 8.74 -1.64 -13.45
CA TRP A 394 8.76 -2.86 -12.65
C TRP A 394 10.15 -3.48 -12.53
N VAL A 395 11.10 -3.00 -13.33
CA VAL A 395 12.49 -3.47 -13.34
C VAL A 395 13.25 -2.78 -12.21
N LYS A 396 13.68 -3.55 -11.22
CA LYS A 396 14.47 -3.05 -10.08
C LYS A 396 15.95 -3.05 -10.36
#